data_AF-A0A392NKD5-F1
#
_entry.id   AF-A0A392NKD5-F1
#
_cell.length_a   1.000
_cell.length_b   1.000
_cell.length_c   1.000
_cell.angle_alpha   90.00
_cell.angle_beta   90.00
_cell.angle_gamma   90.00
#
_symmetry.space_group_name_H-M   'P 1'
#
loop_
_entity.id
_entity.type
_entity.pdbx_description
1 polymer ?
#
loop_
_entity_poly.entity_id
_entity_poly.type
_entity_poly.pdbx_seq_one_letter_code
_entity_poly.pdbx_strand_id
1 'polypeptide(L)'
;TSALTAAERDDAEADPKLVEHWKHANKVAKEILDNVNNKYTAEDATKQKFVVGNYLRWQMTEDKEIKAQINEYHKLLQELKTEKINLSNEFVASVLAEKLPSS
;
A
#
# COMPACT_ATOMS: atom_id res chain seq x y z
N THR A 1 3.54 -38.83 51.58
CA THR A 1 2.95 -38.85 50.23
C THR A 1 1.60 -38.17 50.31
N SER A 2 1.52 -36.88 49.97
CA SER A 2 0.23 -36.19 49.82
C SER A 2 -0.04 -36.06 48.33
N ALA A 3 -1.11 -36.71 47.86
CA ALA A 3 -1.54 -36.67 46.47
C ALA A 3 -2.15 -35.29 46.18
N LEU A 4 -1.59 -34.58 45.20
CA LEU A 4 -2.28 -33.49 44.51
C LEU A 4 -3.45 -34.12 43.72
N THR A 5 -4.67 -33.92 44.18
CA THR A 5 -5.85 -34.08 43.33
C THR A 5 -5.79 -33.02 42.23
N ALA A 6 -5.46 -33.44 41.02
CA ALA A 6 -5.72 -32.66 39.82
C ALA A 6 -7.24 -32.52 39.71
N ALA A 7 -7.74 -31.29 39.84
CA ALA A 7 -9.10 -30.98 39.43
C ALA A 7 -9.19 -31.27 37.93
N GLU A 8 -9.91 -32.33 37.58
CA GLU A 8 -10.29 -32.63 36.21
C GLU A 8 -10.99 -31.39 35.66
N ARG A 9 -10.41 -30.82 34.61
CA ARG A 9 -11.00 -29.67 33.92
C ARG A 9 -12.20 -30.26 33.18
N ASP A 10 -13.40 -29.98 33.68
CA ASP A 10 -14.65 -30.37 33.02
C ASP A 10 -14.65 -29.75 31.61
N ASP A 11 -14.33 -30.55 30.60
CA ASP A 11 -14.41 -30.17 29.19
C ASP A 11 -15.88 -30.21 28.76
N ALA A 12 -16.70 -29.34 29.35
CA ALA A 12 -18.08 -29.16 28.93
C ALA A 12 -18.09 -28.72 27.45
N GLU A 13 -18.70 -29.54 26.60
CA GLU A 13 -18.80 -29.27 25.16
C GLU A 13 -19.52 -27.92 24.96
N ALA A 14 -18.83 -26.97 24.34
CA ALA A 14 -19.33 -25.61 24.17
C ALA A 14 -20.64 -25.63 23.35
N ASP A 15 -21.60 -24.78 23.73
CA ASP A 15 -22.89 -24.65 23.02
C ASP A 15 -22.64 -24.48 21.51
N PRO A 16 -23.17 -25.37 20.66
CA PRO A 16 -23.00 -25.31 19.21
C PRO A 16 -23.33 -23.94 18.59
N LYS A 17 -24.29 -23.19 19.15
CA LYS A 17 -24.62 -21.84 18.67
C LYS A 17 -23.53 -20.82 18.94
N LEU A 18 -22.82 -20.96 20.06
CA LEU A 18 -21.69 -20.11 20.40
C LEU A 18 -20.49 -20.43 19.50
N VAL A 19 -20.28 -21.73 19.22
CA VAL A 19 -19.23 -22.19 18.30
C VAL A 19 -19.44 -21.62 16.89
N GLU A 20 -20.67 -21.68 16.36
CA GLU A 20 -20.97 -21.15 15.03
C GLU A 20 -20.86 -19.62 14.96
N HIS A 21 -21.31 -18.90 15.99
CA HIS A 21 -21.10 -17.45 16.06
C HIS A 21 -19.61 -17.07 16.07
N TRP A 22 -18.80 -17.78 16.85
CA TRP A 22 -17.37 -17.51 16.92
C TRP A 22 -16.66 -17.79 15.60
N LYS A 23 -17.02 -18.88 14.90
CA LYS A 23 -16.51 -19.17 13.55
C LYS A 23 -16.84 -18.06 12.57
N HIS A 24 -18.09 -17.57 12.58
CA HIS A 24 -18.51 -16.48 11.69
C HIS A 24 -17.75 -15.18 11.99
N ALA A 25 -17.66 -14.79 13.27
CA ALA A 25 -16.94 -13.59 13.69
C ALA A 25 -15.46 -13.65 13.30
N ASN A 26 -14.80 -14.81 13.47
CA ASN A 26 -13.41 -14.99 13.06
C ASN A 26 -13.21 -14.89 11.55
N LYS A 27 -14.14 -15.45 10.76
CA LYS A 27 -14.08 -15.34 9.31
C LYS A 27 -14.16 -13.88 8.86
N VAL A 28 -15.11 -13.12 9.39
CA VAL A 28 -15.27 -11.69 9.06
C VAL A 28 -14.06 -10.88 9.53
N ALA A 29 -13.54 -11.13 10.73
CA ALA A 29 -12.35 -10.45 11.23
C ALA A 29 -11.11 -10.72 10.35
N LYS A 30 -10.95 -11.97 9.89
CA LYS A 30 -9.86 -12.35 8.98
C LYS A 30 -10.00 -11.67 7.62
N GLU A 31 -11.19 -11.64 7.04
CA GLU A 31 -11.43 -10.95 5.77
C GLU A 31 -11.16 -9.44 5.86
N ILE A 32 -11.52 -8.81 6.98
CA ILE A 32 -11.20 -7.40 7.24
C ILE A 32 -9.69 -7.21 7.34
N LEU A 33 -9.00 -8.06 8.10
CA LEU A 33 -7.55 -7.98 8.28
C LEU A 33 -6.82 -8.17 6.95
N ASP A 34 -7.19 -9.19 6.17
CA ASP A 34 -6.62 -9.47 4.85
C ASP A 34 -6.85 -8.29 3.90
N ASN A 35 -8.04 -7.68 3.92
CA ASN A 35 -8.33 -6.49 3.12
C ASN A 35 -7.52 -5.26 3.53
N VAL A 36 -7.29 -5.06 4.83
CA VAL A 36 -6.46 -3.96 5.33
C VAL A 36 -5.00 -4.18 4.95
N ASN A 37 -4.49 -5.40 5.14
CA ASN A 37 -3.11 -5.76 4.81
C ASN A 37 -2.87 -5.64 3.30
N ASN A 38 -3.81 -6.10 2.47
CA ASN A 38 -3.75 -5.97 1.02
C ASN A 38 -3.81 -4.51 0.54
N LYS A 39 -4.50 -3.62 1.27
CA LYS A 39 -4.61 -2.21 0.88
C LYS A 39 -3.37 -1.40 1.27
N TYR A 40 -2.66 -1.79 2.32
CA TYR A 40 -1.65 -0.92 2.95
C TYR A 40 -0.46 -1.71 3.49
N THR A 41 0.15 -2.59 2.68
CA THR A 41 1.45 -3.13 3.08
C THR A 41 2.43 -1.96 3.26
N ALA A 42 3.22 -1.98 4.33
CA ALA A 42 4.21 -0.93 4.58
C ALA A 42 5.22 -0.80 3.43
N GLU A 43 5.47 -1.89 2.72
CA GLU A 43 6.29 -1.94 1.53
C GLU A 43 5.68 -1.12 0.37
N ASP A 44 4.40 -1.33 0.05
CA ASP A 44 3.72 -0.60 -1.03
C ASP A 44 3.62 0.90 -0.71
N ALA A 45 3.28 1.27 0.53
CA ALA A 45 3.24 2.67 0.95
C ALA A 45 4.62 3.34 0.85
N THR A 46 5.70 2.61 1.16
CA THR A 46 7.08 3.11 1.04
C THR A 46 7.48 3.28 -0.42
N LYS A 47 7.14 2.33 -1.28
CA LYS A 47 7.37 2.41 -2.74
C LYS A 47 6.63 3.59 -3.37
N GLN A 48 5.35 3.74 -3.06
CA GLN A 48 4.52 4.86 -3.49
C GLN A 48 5.14 6.21 -3.09
N LYS A 49 5.56 6.34 -1.83
CA LYS A 49 6.24 7.56 -1.35
C LYS A 49 7.53 7.84 -2.12
N PHE A 50 8.30 6.80 -2.44
CA PHE A 50 9.55 6.94 -3.18
C PHE A 50 9.31 7.42 -4.62
N VAL A 51 8.39 6.79 -5.36
CA VAL A 51 8.09 7.19 -6.75
C VAL A 51 7.51 8.59 -6.84
N VAL A 52 6.62 8.97 -5.91
CA VAL A 52 6.07 10.34 -5.81
C VAL A 52 7.20 11.33 -5.54
N GLY A 53 8.10 11.00 -4.62
CA GLY A 53 9.25 11.85 -4.32
C GLY A 53 10.16 12.08 -5.54
N ASN A 54 10.41 11.03 -6.34
CA ASN A 54 11.22 11.15 -7.55
C ASN A 54 10.56 12.03 -8.60
N TYR A 55 9.26 11.82 -8.85
CA TYR A 55 8.48 12.64 -9.77
C TYR A 55 8.50 14.13 -9.37
N LEU A 56 8.29 14.43 -8.08
CA LEU A 56 8.27 15.80 -7.57
C LEU A 56 9.64 16.48 -7.59
N ARG A 57 10.74 15.73 -7.41
CA ARG A 57 12.10 16.30 -7.42
C ARG A 57 12.66 16.51 -8.82
N TRP A 58 12.21 15.73 -9.81
CA TRP A 58 12.69 15.87 -11.17
C TRP A 58 12.40 17.28 -11.71
N GLN A 59 13.34 17.83 -12.48
CA GLN A 59 13.28 19.13 -13.16
C GLN A 59 13.99 19.01 -14.50
N MET A 60 13.53 19.77 -15.49
CA MET A 60 14.24 19.91 -16.75
C MET A 60 15.43 20.86 -16.55
N THR A 61 16.55 20.54 -17.18
CA THR A 61 17.81 21.29 -17.07
C THR A 61 18.36 21.59 -18.45
N GLU A 62 19.11 22.68 -18.59
CA GLU A 62 19.65 23.14 -19.89
C GLU A 62 20.82 22.29 -20.39
N ASP A 63 21.49 21.57 -19.50
CA ASP A 63 22.70 20.77 -19.77
C ASP A 63 22.39 19.41 -20.42
N LYS A 64 21.11 19.04 -20.56
CA LYS A 64 20.67 17.75 -21.11
C LYS A 64 19.87 17.90 -22.40
N GLU A 65 20.01 16.93 -23.30
CA GLU A 65 19.18 16.87 -24.51
C GLU A 65 17.69 16.75 -24.15
N ILE A 66 16.85 17.65 -24.72
CA ILE A 66 15.40 17.70 -24.46
C ILE A 66 14.75 16.33 -24.64
N LYS A 67 15.14 15.57 -25.68
CA LYS A 67 14.58 14.24 -25.95
C LYS A 67 14.89 13.24 -24.83
N ALA A 68 16.11 13.26 -24.29
CA ALA A 68 16.48 12.41 -23.17
C ALA A 68 15.65 12.75 -21.93
N GLN A 69 15.45 14.04 -21.67
CA GLN A 69 14.66 14.54 -20.55
C GLN A 69 13.17 14.18 -20.67
N ILE A 70 12.58 14.26 -21.86
CA ILE A 70 11.21 13.79 -22.12
C ILE A 70 11.07 12.29 -21.82
N ASN A 71 12.08 11.48 -22.18
CA ASN A 71 12.07 10.05 -21.87
C ASN A 71 12.19 9.77 -20.36
N GLU A 72 13.04 10.51 -19.65
CA GLU A 72 13.13 10.46 -18.18
C GLU A 72 11.76 10.78 -17.54
N TYR A 73 11.11 11.85 -18.00
CA TYR A 73 9.80 12.26 -17.49
C TYR A 73 8.72 11.20 -17.75
N HIS A 74 8.66 10.65 -18.96
CA HIS A 74 7.73 9.56 -19.27
C HIS A 74 7.96 8.33 -18.39
N LYS A 75 9.22 7.99 -18.07
CA LYS A 75 9.53 6.87 -17.19
C LYS A 75 8.96 7.10 -15.78
N LEU A 76 9.11 8.31 -15.24
CA LEU A 76 8.53 8.67 -13.93
C LEU A 76 7.00 8.54 -13.92
N LEU A 77 6.33 8.93 -15.01
CA LEU A 77 4.88 8.74 -15.15
C LEU A 77 4.48 7.26 -15.19
N GLN A 78 5.28 6.39 -15.84
CA GLN A 78 5.05 4.95 -15.83
C GLN A 78 5.28 4.32 -14.44
N GLU A 79 6.28 4.79 -13.69
CA GLU A 79 6.53 4.36 -12.32
C GLU A 79 5.34 4.70 -11.41
N LEU A 80 4.79 5.92 -11.51
CA LEU A 80 3.57 6.30 -10.79
C LEU A 80 2.37 5.41 -11.15
N LYS A 81 2.17 5.13 -12.44
CA LYS A 81 1.08 4.27 -12.92
C LYS A 81 1.22 2.83 -12.42
N THR A 82 2.44 2.31 -12.38
CA THR A 82 2.74 0.97 -11.84
C THR A 82 2.34 0.85 -10.37
N GLU A 83 2.58 1.92 -9.60
CA GLU A 83 2.18 2.04 -8.19
C GLU A 83 0.70 2.44 -8.00
N LYS A 84 -0.11 2.38 -9.07
CA LYS A 84 -1.55 2.70 -9.12
C LYS A 84 -1.87 4.17 -8.79
N ILE A 85 -0.90 5.06 -8.93
CA ILE A 85 -1.06 6.51 -8.77
C ILE A 85 -1.41 7.10 -10.13
N ASN A 86 -2.69 7.38 -10.34
CA ASN A 86 -3.18 7.98 -11.57
C ASN A 86 -3.30 9.49 -11.42
N LEU A 87 -2.63 10.24 -12.29
CA LEU A 87 -2.70 11.70 -12.37
C LEU A 87 -3.51 12.10 -13.60
N SER A 88 -4.23 13.23 -13.53
CA SER A 88 -4.94 13.75 -14.69
C SER A 88 -3.95 14.36 -15.69
N ASN A 89 -4.33 14.40 -16.98
CA ASN A 89 -3.48 14.99 -18.01
C ASN A 89 -3.23 16.48 -17.76
N GLU A 90 -4.23 17.20 -17.24
CA GLU A 90 -4.12 18.61 -16.87
C GLU A 90 -3.08 18.81 -15.78
N PHE A 91 -3.10 17.96 -14.73
CA PHE A 91 -2.11 18.02 -13.66
C PHE A 91 -0.69 17.76 -14.19
N VAL A 92 -0.52 16.72 -15.02
CA VAL A 92 0.77 16.39 -15.63
C VAL A 92 1.29 17.54 -16.50
N ALA A 93 0.42 18.16 -17.32
CA ALA A 93 0.78 19.29 -18.16
C ALA A 93 1.19 20.52 -17.34
N SER A 94 0.43 20.86 -16.29
CA SER A 94 0.75 21.98 -15.39
C SER A 94 2.08 21.77 -14.66
N VAL A 95 2.33 20.55 -14.16
CA VAL A 95 3.63 20.23 -13.54
C VAL A 95 4.74 20.33 -14.56
N LEU A 96 4.60 19.76 -15.76
CA LEU A 96 5.65 19.84 -16.78
C LEU A 96 6.00 21.28 -17.15
N ALA A 97 5.01 22.17 -17.26
CA ALA A 97 5.23 23.59 -17.51
C ALA A 97 6.06 24.26 -16.39
N GLU A 98 5.78 23.93 -15.12
CA GLU A 98 6.54 24.41 -13.97
C GLU A 98 7.98 23.83 -13.91
N LYS A 99 8.20 22.68 -14.54
CA LYS A 99 9.51 21.99 -14.57
C LYS A 99 10.43 22.45 -15.71
N LEU A 100 9.97 23.34 -16.59
CA LEU A 100 10.80 23.88 -17.68
C LEU A 100 11.98 24.70 -17.11
N PRO A 101 13.14 24.73 -17.78
CA PRO A 101 14.24 25.59 -17.37
C PRO A 101 13.81 27.05 -17.46
N SER A 102 14.31 27.89 -16.54
CA SER A 102 14.16 29.34 -16.66
C SER A 102 14.92 29.83 -17.88
N SER A 103 14.33 30.74 -18.66
CA SER A 103 14.96 31.31 -19.86
C SER A 103 16.09 32.29 -19.55
#